data_AF-A0A9X0CG11-F1
#
_entry.id   AF-A0A9X0CG11-F1
#
_cell.length_a   1.000
_cell.length_b   1.000
_cell.length_c   1.000
_cell.angle_alpha   90.00
_cell.angle_beta   90.00
_cell.angle_gamma   90.00
#
_symmetry.space_group_name_H-M   'P 1'
#
loop_
_entity.id
_entity.type
_entity.pdbx_description
1 polymer ?
#
loop_
_entity_poly.entity_id
_entity_poly.type
_entity_poly.pdbx_seq_one_letter_code
_entity_poly.pdbx_strand_id
1 'polypeptide(L)'
;MAKLLFAFVVLMTIQYAFSAPFSFKWCALPQETSKCDVFKTYVEKTAQNLSLEVTASCVAGNTTEDCMTKIKDGQADLVTLGGGDIYKAGKNYSLVPIVSEQYGEYGVKYYAIAVVKKNNTGFDITSLKGKKTCHTGVGRTAGWIVPMGYLLGSKNNASYGMRKCQQKFHISVQVLQRELCSRSPYRIQQPLRAVRGYWG
;
A
#
# COMPACT_ATOMS: atom_id res chain seq x y z
N MET A 1 47.13 1.12 33.88
CA MET A 1 46.56 2.41 33.41
C MET A 1 45.97 2.34 32.00
N ALA A 2 46.68 1.81 31.00
CA ALA A 2 46.17 1.70 29.62
C ALA A 2 44.84 0.93 29.48
N LYS A 3 44.64 -0.17 30.24
CA LYS A 3 43.38 -0.95 30.21
C LYS A 3 42.16 -0.20 30.76
N LEU A 4 42.35 0.65 31.79
CA LEU A 4 41.27 1.51 32.30
C LEU A 4 40.94 2.62 31.32
N LEU A 5 41.95 3.26 30.73
CA LEU A 5 41.76 4.29 29.71
C LEU A 5 41.00 3.74 28.49
N PHE A 6 41.33 2.53 28.03
CA PHE A 6 40.61 1.88 26.94
C PHE A 6 39.16 1.57 27.29
N ALA A 7 38.89 1.11 28.52
CA ALA A 7 37.52 0.87 28.99
C ALA A 7 36.69 2.16 29.07
N PHE A 8 37.27 3.27 29.55
CA PHE A 8 36.60 4.57 29.59
C PHE A 8 36.33 5.14 28.19
N VAL A 9 37.27 5.01 27.26
CA VAL A 9 37.08 5.43 25.86
C VAL A 9 35.98 4.61 25.20
N VAL A 10 35.97 3.29 25.38
CA VAL A 10 34.91 2.41 24.85
C VAL A 10 33.55 2.75 25.46
N LEU A 11 33.45 2.95 26.78
CA LEU A 11 32.20 3.34 27.46
C LEU A 11 31.68 4.70 26.98
N MET A 12 32.56 5.70 26.79
CA MET A 12 32.15 6.99 26.22
C MET A 12 31.68 6.85 24.77
N THR A 13 32.37 6.08 23.92
CA THR A 13 31.92 5.86 22.53
C THR A 13 30.58 5.14 22.45
N ILE A 14 30.29 4.22 23.39
CA ILE A 14 29.00 3.53 23.47
C ILE A 14 27.88 4.50 23.87
N GLN A 15 28.14 5.44 24.78
CA GLN A 15 27.16 6.48 25.16
C GLN A 15 26.88 7.46 24.01
N TYR A 16 27.90 7.87 23.24
CA TYR A 16 27.70 8.75 22.08
C TYR A 16 26.91 8.10 20.94
N ALA A 17 27.07 6.78 20.72
CA ALA A 17 26.34 6.06 19.68
C ALA A 17 24.83 5.92 19.97
N PHE A 18 24.41 6.03 21.24
CA PHE A 18 23.02 5.80 21.67
C PHE A 18 22.13 7.06 21.63
N SER A 19 22.70 8.22 21.32
CA SER A 19 21.99 9.52 21.29
C SER A 19 21.99 10.18 19.91
N ALA A 20 22.20 9.41 18.84
CA ALA A 20 22.15 9.98 17.49
C ALA A 20 20.70 10.37 17.12
N PRO A 21 20.46 11.61 16.65
CA PRO A 21 19.15 12.02 16.17
C PRO A 21 18.71 11.18 14.98
N PHE A 22 17.49 10.67 15.02
CA PHE A 22 16.88 9.91 13.93
C PHE A 22 15.89 10.81 13.17
N SER A 23 16.00 10.87 11.84
CA SER A 23 15.04 11.62 11.02
C SER A 23 14.57 10.80 9.83
N PHE A 24 13.32 11.01 9.44
CA PHE A 24 12.76 10.39 8.24
C PHE A 24 11.69 11.27 7.56
N LYS A 25 11.59 11.10 6.25
CA LYS A 25 10.63 11.73 5.34
C LYS A 25 9.66 10.67 4.81
N TRP A 26 8.41 10.73 5.25
CA TRP A 26 7.35 9.83 4.79
C TRP A 26 6.66 10.41 3.55
N CYS A 27 6.71 9.69 2.42
CA CYS A 27 6.00 10.08 1.22
C CYS A 27 4.52 9.67 1.31
N ALA A 28 3.62 10.65 1.29
CA ALA A 28 2.18 10.47 1.43
C ALA A 28 1.45 10.80 0.13
N LEU A 29 0.55 9.92 -0.30
CA LEU A 29 -0.32 10.16 -1.44
C LEU A 29 -1.35 11.26 -1.14
N PRO A 30 -2.04 11.84 -2.15
CA PRO A 30 -2.93 12.98 -1.92
C PRO A 30 -4.07 12.68 -0.94
N GLN A 31 -4.56 11.42 -0.90
CA GLN A 31 -5.58 10.97 0.04
C GLN A 31 -5.05 10.66 1.46
N GLU A 32 -3.73 10.71 1.67
CA GLU A 32 -3.04 10.33 2.90
C GLU A 32 -2.34 11.51 3.59
N THR A 33 -2.21 12.65 2.92
CA THR A 33 -1.49 13.84 3.41
C THR A 33 -1.93 14.25 4.81
N SER A 34 -3.24 14.42 5.04
CA SER A 34 -3.75 14.82 6.36
C SER A 34 -3.46 13.79 7.45
N LYS A 35 -3.44 12.49 7.09
CA LYS A 35 -3.08 11.42 8.04
C LYS A 35 -1.59 11.49 8.39
N CYS A 36 -0.73 11.77 7.41
CA CYS A 36 0.71 11.93 7.64
C CYS A 36 1.01 13.10 8.58
N ASP A 37 0.35 14.25 8.38
CA ASP A 37 0.55 15.44 9.22
C ASP A 37 0.18 15.20 10.69
N VAL A 38 -0.88 14.43 10.92
CA VAL A 38 -1.26 13.99 12.27
C VAL A 38 -0.24 12.98 12.80
N PHE A 39 0.16 12.00 11.99
CA PHE A 39 1.11 10.96 12.38
C PHE A 39 2.46 11.52 12.84
N LYS A 40 3.09 12.43 12.09
CA LYS A 40 4.38 13.03 12.49
C LYS A 40 4.32 13.69 13.87
N THR A 41 3.21 14.36 14.18
CA THR A 41 3.00 15.03 15.47
C THR A 41 3.00 14.02 16.63
N TYR A 42 2.35 12.87 16.46
CA TYR A 42 2.33 11.81 17.48
C TYR A 42 3.66 11.09 17.60
N VAL A 43 4.41 10.92 16.51
CA VAL A 43 5.76 10.35 16.53
C VAL A 43 6.69 11.25 17.36
N GLU A 44 6.72 12.54 17.05
CA GLU A 44 7.57 13.51 17.75
C GLU A 44 7.20 13.62 19.23
N LYS A 45 5.90 13.68 19.56
CA LYS A 45 5.43 13.70 20.94
C LYS A 45 5.82 12.42 21.70
N THR A 46 5.69 11.26 21.07
CA THR A 46 6.08 9.98 21.68
C THR A 46 7.60 9.92 21.89
N ALA A 47 8.38 10.38 20.92
CA ALA A 47 9.83 10.43 21.03
C ALA A 47 10.30 11.34 22.18
N GLN A 48 9.70 12.52 22.32
CA GLN A 48 9.98 13.44 23.44
C GLN A 48 9.67 12.79 24.79
N ASN A 49 8.54 12.09 24.93
CA ASN A 49 8.19 11.38 26.17
C ASN A 49 9.19 10.27 26.53
N LEU A 50 9.88 9.72 25.53
CA LEU A 50 10.91 8.68 25.70
C LEU A 50 12.33 9.25 25.76
N SER A 51 12.49 10.58 25.78
CA SER A 51 13.80 11.25 25.71
C SER A 51 14.62 10.85 24.47
N LEU A 52 13.93 10.60 23.35
CA LEU A 52 14.53 10.29 22.05
C LEU A 52 14.46 11.52 21.14
N GLU A 53 15.53 11.75 20.37
CA GLU A 53 15.57 12.80 19.36
C GLU A 53 15.13 12.22 18.01
N VAL A 54 13.84 12.38 17.69
CA VAL A 54 13.25 11.92 16.42
C VAL A 54 12.57 13.08 15.70
N THR A 55 12.87 13.26 14.41
CA THR A 55 12.21 14.23 13.54
C THR A 55 11.47 13.52 12.41
N ALA A 56 10.16 13.76 12.29
CA ALA A 56 9.33 13.14 11.27
C ALA A 56 8.78 14.20 10.33
N SER A 57 8.85 13.98 9.02
CA SER A 57 8.32 14.91 8.02
C SER A 57 7.53 14.20 6.94
N CYS A 58 6.65 14.95 6.28
CA CYS A 58 5.76 14.44 5.24
C CYS A 58 6.12 15.08 3.90
N VAL A 59 6.33 14.23 2.90
CA VAL A 59 6.60 14.63 1.52
C VAL A 59 5.36 14.28 0.70
N ALA A 60 4.79 15.25 0.00
CA ALA A 60 3.63 14.99 -0.85
C ALA A 60 4.05 14.19 -2.09
N GLY A 61 3.37 13.08 -2.37
CA GLY A 61 3.51 12.30 -3.59
C GLY A 61 2.23 12.33 -4.41
N ASN A 62 2.34 12.48 -5.72
CA ASN A 62 1.18 12.50 -6.63
C ASN A 62 0.66 11.08 -6.92
N THR A 63 1.57 10.11 -7.03
CA THR A 63 1.30 8.70 -7.29
C THR A 63 2.27 7.82 -6.53
N THR A 64 2.00 6.52 -6.49
CA THR A 64 2.91 5.54 -5.91
C THR A 64 4.29 5.59 -6.60
N GLU A 65 4.30 5.68 -7.93
CA GLU A 65 5.51 5.80 -8.75
C GLU A 65 6.29 7.11 -8.48
N ASP A 66 5.59 8.22 -8.23
CA ASP A 66 6.22 9.48 -7.82
C ASP A 66 6.93 9.32 -6.46
N CYS A 67 6.28 8.69 -5.47
CA CYS A 67 6.93 8.40 -4.19
C CYS A 67 8.15 7.49 -4.34
N MET A 68 8.06 6.43 -5.17
CA MET A 68 9.21 5.56 -5.42
C MET A 68 10.37 6.32 -6.08
N THR A 69 10.07 7.25 -6.99
CA THR A 69 11.07 8.13 -7.62
C THR A 69 11.71 9.05 -6.60
N LYS A 70 10.90 9.72 -5.77
CA LYS A 70 11.38 10.61 -4.70
C LYS A 70 12.29 9.90 -3.70
N ILE A 71 12.00 8.64 -3.37
CA ILE A 71 12.89 7.87 -2.49
C ILE A 71 14.21 7.56 -3.19
N LYS A 72 14.16 7.10 -4.44
CA LYS A 72 15.36 6.85 -5.24
C LYS A 72 16.24 8.09 -5.37
N ASP A 73 15.63 9.26 -5.47
CA ASP A 73 16.32 10.55 -5.62
C ASP A 73 16.69 11.20 -4.28
N GLY A 74 16.47 10.54 -3.14
CA GLY A 74 16.80 11.05 -1.79
C GLY A 74 15.88 12.16 -1.26
N GLN A 75 14.77 12.43 -1.95
CA GLN A 75 13.78 13.43 -1.57
C GLN A 75 12.80 12.92 -0.50
N ALA A 76 12.63 11.60 -0.37
CA ALA A 76 11.86 10.94 0.69
C ALA A 76 12.59 9.68 1.15
N ASP A 77 12.16 9.10 2.28
CA ASP A 77 12.82 7.91 2.85
C ASP A 77 11.89 6.70 2.91
N LEU A 78 10.59 6.92 3.15
CA LEU A 78 9.61 5.86 3.40
C LEU A 78 8.33 6.05 2.56
N VAL A 79 7.73 4.93 2.15
CA VAL A 79 6.39 4.88 1.53
C VAL A 79 5.76 3.51 1.80
N THR A 80 4.44 3.46 2.01
CA THR A 80 3.70 2.19 2.08
C THR A 80 3.28 1.75 0.69
N LEU A 81 3.64 0.51 0.31
CA LEU A 81 3.33 -0.07 -1.00
C LEU A 81 2.48 -1.33 -0.89
N GLY A 82 1.53 -1.49 -1.81
CA GLY A 82 0.82 -2.75 -1.99
C GLY A 82 1.69 -3.78 -2.72
N GLY A 83 1.37 -5.08 -2.60
CA GLY A 83 2.21 -6.16 -3.14
C GLY A 83 2.55 -6.06 -4.64
N GLY A 84 1.62 -5.57 -5.47
CA GLY A 84 1.89 -5.33 -6.89
C GLY A 84 2.89 -4.20 -7.17
N ASP A 85 2.94 -3.20 -6.28
CA ASP A 85 3.86 -2.07 -6.40
C ASP A 85 5.24 -2.40 -5.80
N ILE A 86 5.31 -3.26 -4.77
CA ILE A 86 6.58 -3.76 -4.20
C ILE A 86 7.47 -4.41 -5.28
N TYR A 87 6.88 -5.21 -6.19
CA TYR A 87 7.65 -5.80 -7.29
C TYR A 87 8.26 -4.73 -8.21
N LYS A 88 7.50 -3.68 -8.55
CA LYS A 88 8.00 -2.55 -9.35
C LYS A 88 9.08 -1.77 -8.59
N ALA A 89 8.90 -1.58 -7.29
CA ALA A 89 9.80 -0.84 -6.42
C ALA A 89 11.21 -1.44 -6.42
N GLY A 90 11.30 -2.76 -6.19
CA GLY A 90 12.58 -3.46 -6.25
C GLY A 90 13.18 -3.46 -7.66
N LYS A 91 12.37 -3.76 -8.69
CA LYS A 91 12.86 -3.91 -10.06
C LYS A 91 13.32 -2.61 -10.72
N ASN A 92 12.55 -1.53 -10.58
CA ASN A 92 12.74 -0.30 -11.35
C ASN A 92 13.36 0.83 -10.51
N TYR A 93 13.22 0.78 -9.20
CA TYR A 93 13.64 1.84 -8.28
C TYR A 93 14.71 1.40 -7.29
N SER A 94 15.10 0.12 -7.28
CA SER A 94 16.07 -0.46 -6.34
C SER A 94 15.69 -0.26 -4.87
N LEU A 95 14.39 -0.18 -4.58
CA LEU A 95 13.89 -0.05 -3.21
C LEU A 95 13.82 -1.43 -2.53
N VAL A 96 14.06 -1.46 -1.22
CA VAL A 96 14.03 -2.66 -0.41
C VAL A 96 12.90 -2.54 0.63
N PRO A 97 12.00 -3.53 0.77
CA PRO A 97 11.01 -3.51 1.83
C PRO A 97 11.67 -3.74 3.20
N ILE A 98 11.42 -2.85 4.15
CA ILE A 98 12.01 -2.90 5.51
C ILE A 98 10.99 -3.22 6.61
N VAL A 99 9.70 -2.94 6.37
CA VAL A 99 8.60 -3.16 7.32
C VAL A 99 7.39 -3.69 6.54
N SER A 100 6.63 -4.59 7.16
CA SER A 100 5.40 -5.16 6.62
C SER A 100 4.23 -4.98 7.57
N GLU A 101 3.04 -4.74 7.03
CA GLU A 101 1.80 -4.74 7.80
C GLU A 101 1.45 -6.16 8.28
N GLN A 102 0.97 -6.26 9.53
CA GLN A 102 0.51 -7.52 10.13
C GLN A 102 -1.01 -7.49 10.33
N TYR A 103 -1.68 -8.53 9.87
CA TYR A 103 -3.13 -8.66 9.82
C TYR A 103 -3.62 -9.79 10.74
N GLY A 104 -3.73 -9.50 12.04
CA GLY A 104 -4.26 -10.42 13.05
C GLY A 104 -3.58 -11.80 13.01
N GLU A 105 -4.38 -12.86 13.06
CA GLU A 105 -3.91 -14.26 13.02
C GLU A 105 -3.22 -14.64 11.69
N TYR A 106 -3.44 -13.88 10.62
CA TYR A 106 -2.88 -14.16 9.30
C TYR A 106 -1.45 -13.63 9.11
N GLY A 107 -0.89 -12.99 10.14
CA GLY A 107 0.47 -12.47 10.10
C GLY A 107 0.64 -11.45 8.97
N VAL A 108 1.72 -11.55 8.20
CA VAL A 108 2.04 -10.61 7.10
C VAL A 108 1.32 -10.93 5.77
N LYS A 109 0.31 -11.81 5.81
CA LYS A 109 -0.40 -12.31 4.63
C LYS A 109 -1.86 -11.88 4.66
N TYR A 110 -2.46 -11.74 3.48
CA TYR A 110 -3.89 -11.53 3.32
C TYR A 110 -4.42 -12.34 2.13
N TYR A 111 -5.70 -12.71 2.18
CA TYR A 111 -6.33 -13.51 1.12
C TYR A 111 -6.92 -12.63 0.03
N ALA A 112 -6.71 -13.05 -1.22
CA ALA A 112 -7.48 -12.55 -2.35
C ALA A 112 -8.78 -13.37 -2.45
N ILE A 113 -9.92 -12.71 -2.30
CA ILE A 113 -11.24 -13.35 -2.37
C ILE A 113 -12.11 -12.70 -3.45
N ALA A 114 -12.95 -13.50 -4.10
CA ALA A 114 -14.00 -13.02 -4.98
C ALA A 114 -15.34 -13.04 -4.23
N VAL A 115 -15.93 -11.87 -4.04
CA VAL A 115 -17.21 -11.74 -3.30
C VAL A 115 -18.35 -11.59 -4.30
N VAL A 116 -19.42 -12.36 -4.09
CA VAL A 116 -20.65 -12.30 -4.91
C VAL A 116 -21.89 -12.13 -4.06
N LYS A 117 -22.96 -11.60 -4.68
CA LYS A 117 -24.26 -11.47 -4.02
C LYS A 117 -24.85 -12.86 -3.77
N LYS A 118 -25.43 -13.06 -2.58
CA LYS A 118 -26.04 -14.33 -2.16
C LYS A 118 -27.13 -14.84 -3.12
N ASN A 119 -27.88 -13.95 -3.76
CA ASN A 119 -28.94 -14.31 -4.69
C ASN A 119 -28.43 -14.76 -6.08
N ASN A 120 -27.12 -14.77 -6.31
CA ASN A 120 -26.53 -15.22 -7.56
C ASN A 120 -26.15 -16.70 -7.44
N THR A 121 -27.13 -17.59 -7.64
CA THR A 121 -27.01 -19.04 -7.39
C THR A 121 -26.34 -19.83 -8.52
N GLY A 122 -26.02 -19.19 -9.65
CA GLY A 122 -25.36 -19.82 -10.80
C GLY A 122 -23.94 -19.29 -11.06
N PHE A 123 -23.30 -18.73 -10.03
CA PHE A 123 -21.96 -18.15 -10.14
C PHE A 123 -20.90 -19.12 -9.65
N ASP A 124 -20.04 -19.52 -10.56
CA ASP A 124 -18.77 -20.21 -10.31
C ASP A 124 -17.62 -19.49 -11.02
N ILE A 125 -16.38 -19.78 -10.60
CA ILE A 125 -15.15 -19.22 -11.18
C ILE A 125 -15.01 -19.51 -12.68
N THR A 126 -15.65 -20.57 -13.17
CA THR A 126 -15.70 -20.92 -14.59
C THR A 126 -16.74 -20.13 -15.39
N SER A 127 -17.71 -19.51 -14.72
CA SER A 127 -18.87 -18.82 -15.32
C SER A 127 -18.70 -17.30 -15.49
N LEU A 128 -17.46 -16.80 -15.39
CA LEU A 128 -17.16 -15.36 -15.40
C LEU A 128 -17.33 -14.70 -16.77
N LYS A 129 -17.42 -15.47 -17.85
CA LYS A 129 -17.47 -14.93 -19.21
C LYS A 129 -18.74 -14.10 -19.41
N GLY A 130 -18.56 -12.85 -19.86
CA GLY A 130 -19.68 -11.92 -20.06
C GLY A 130 -20.29 -11.35 -18.77
N LYS A 131 -19.71 -11.65 -17.60
CA LYS A 131 -20.12 -11.04 -16.32
C LYS A 131 -19.35 -9.75 -16.07
N LYS A 132 -19.95 -8.85 -15.29
CA LYS A 132 -19.31 -7.62 -14.81
C LYS A 132 -18.52 -7.94 -13.53
N THR A 133 -17.28 -7.48 -13.46
CA THR A 133 -16.40 -7.62 -12.30
C THR A 133 -15.98 -6.25 -11.80
N CYS A 134 -15.88 -6.08 -10.48
CA CYS A 134 -15.31 -4.87 -9.86
C CYS A 134 -13.96 -5.27 -9.23
N HIS A 135 -12.93 -4.46 -9.47
CA HIS A 135 -11.55 -4.73 -9.04
C HIS A 135 -11.05 -3.56 -8.19
N THR A 136 -10.13 -3.80 -7.26
CA THR A 136 -9.58 -2.73 -6.41
C THR A 136 -8.68 -1.76 -7.18
N GLY A 137 -8.13 -2.19 -8.31
CA GLY A 137 -7.32 -1.37 -9.20
C GLY A 137 -6.42 -2.22 -10.08
N VAL A 138 -6.10 -1.73 -11.27
CA VAL A 138 -5.17 -2.39 -12.19
C VAL A 138 -3.80 -2.53 -11.52
N GLY A 139 -3.19 -3.71 -11.62
CA GLY A 139 -1.88 -3.99 -11.01
C GLY A 139 -1.90 -4.20 -9.49
N ARG A 140 -3.04 -4.06 -8.80
CA ARG A 140 -3.13 -4.42 -7.37
C ARG A 140 -3.15 -5.94 -7.19
N THR A 141 -2.60 -6.43 -6.08
CA THR A 141 -2.40 -7.87 -5.83
C THR A 141 -3.72 -8.65 -5.87
N ALA A 142 -4.61 -8.43 -4.90
CA ALA A 142 -5.86 -9.19 -4.77
C ALA A 142 -6.90 -8.82 -5.82
N GLY A 143 -6.93 -7.55 -6.24
CA GLY A 143 -7.90 -7.05 -7.19
C GLY A 143 -7.55 -7.34 -8.65
N TRP A 144 -6.29 -7.61 -9.00
CA TRP A 144 -5.90 -7.74 -10.41
C TRP A 144 -4.91 -8.87 -10.66
N ILE A 145 -3.73 -8.84 -10.03
CA ILE A 145 -2.64 -9.79 -10.32
C ILE A 145 -3.08 -11.23 -10.04
N VAL A 146 -3.63 -11.50 -8.85
CA VAL A 146 -4.09 -12.84 -8.46
C VAL A 146 -5.24 -13.34 -9.35
N PRO A 147 -6.37 -12.63 -9.53
CA PRO A 147 -7.46 -13.13 -10.34
C PRO A 147 -7.08 -13.28 -11.82
N MET A 148 -6.30 -12.37 -12.39
CA MET A 148 -5.85 -12.50 -13.79
C MET A 148 -4.88 -13.68 -13.94
N GLY A 149 -3.94 -13.83 -13.01
CA GLY A 149 -3.02 -14.97 -13.00
C GLY A 149 -3.76 -16.31 -12.88
N TYR A 150 -4.76 -16.38 -11.99
CA TYR A 150 -5.59 -17.58 -11.82
C TYR A 150 -6.37 -17.92 -13.11
N LEU A 151 -7.00 -16.94 -13.74
CA LEU A 151 -7.79 -17.16 -14.96
C LEU A 151 -6.94 -17.57 -16.16
N LEU A 152 -5.74 -17.00 -16.30
CA LEU A 152 -4.80 -17.34 -17.36
C LEU A 152 -4.11 -18.70 -17.13
N GLY A 153 -3.90 -19.09 -15.87
CA GLY A 153 -3.30 -20.37 -15.50
C GLY A 153 -4.24 -21.57 -15.59
N SER A 154 -5.56 -21.36 -15.60
CA SER A 154 -6.54 -22.44 -15.71
C SER A 154 -6.63 -22.97 -17.14
N LYS A 155 -6.23 -24.23 -17.34
CA LYS A 155 -6.20 -24.92 -18.65
C LYS A 155 -7.57 -24.98 -19.37
N ASN A 156 -8.67 -24.75 -18.67
CA ASN A 156 -10.03 -24.76 -19.23
C ASN A 156 -10.43 -23.42 -19.89
N ASN A 157 -9.56 -22.41 -19.86
CA ASN A 157 -9.84 -21.05 -20.28
C ASN A 157 -8.93 -20.58 -21.43
N ALA A 158 -8.54 -21.47 -22.35
CA ALA A 158 -7.79 -21.13 -23.57
C ALA A 158 -8.48 -20.09 -24.48
N SER A 159 -9.75 -19.74 -24.20
CA SER A 159 -10.50 -18.65 -24.85
C SER A 159 -10.38 -17.28 -24.17
N TYR A 160 -9.82 -17.19 -22.96
CA TYR A 160 -9.43 -15.91 -22.34
C TYR A 160 -8.08 -15.45 -22.88
N GLY A 161 -7.94 -15.44 -24.21
CA GLY A 161 -6.93 -14.61 -24.83
C GLY A 161 -7.24 -13.17 -24.44
N MET A 162 -6.31 -12.52 -23.73
CA MET A 162 -6.30 -11.06 -23.65
C MET A 162 -6.09 -10.55 -25.09
N ARG A 163 -7.17 -10.44 -25.86
CA ARG A 163 -7.18 -9.64 -27.09
C ARG A 163 -6.77 -8.26 -26.63
N LYS A 164 -5.56 -7.83 -27.04
CA LYS A 164 -4.95 -6.52 -26.80
C LYS A 164 -5.93 -5.55 -26.16
N CYS A 165 -5.89 -5.41 -24.84
CA CYS A 165 -6.40 -4.19 -24.23
C CYS A 165 -5.49 -3.10 -24.78
N GLN A 166 -5.94 -2.42 -25.83
CA GLN A 166 -5.37 -1.15 -26.27
C GLN A 166 -5.31 -0.29 -25.01
N GLN A 167 -4.09 -0.09 -24.52
CA GLN A 167 -3.77 0.75 -23.39
C GLN A 167 -4.04 2.19 -23.82
N LYS A 168 -5.31 2.60 -23.87
CA LYS A 168 -5.66 3.99 -24.12
C LYS A 168 -5.51 4.73 -22.80
N PHE A 169 -4.34 5.30 -22.60
CA PHE A 169 -4.11 6.31 -21.57
C PHE A 169 -5.12 7.44 -21.77
N HIS A 170 -6.00 7.63 -20.81
CA HIS A 170 -6.61 8.92 -20.55
C HIS A 170 -6.55 9.17 -19.05
N ILE A 171 -5.76 10.18 -18.70
CA ILE A 171 -5.65 10.75 -17.37
C ILE A 171 -6.99 11.40 -17.06
N SER A 172 -7.66 10.94 -16.01
CA SER A 172 -8.64 11.72 -15.26
C SER A 172 -8.50 11.39 -13.79
N VAL A 173 -7.89 12.32 -13.06
CA VAL A 173 -7.94 12.40 -11.60
C VAL A 173 -9.38 12.68 -11.21
N GLN A 174 -9.98 11.81 -10.39
CA GLN A 174 -11.11 12.18 -9.53
C GLN A 174 -11.14 11.25 -8.32
N VAL A 175 -10.71 11.80 -7.19
CA VAL A 175 -11.01 11.27 -5.86
C VAL A 175 -12.52 11.33 -5.68
N LEU A 176 -13.19 10.18 -5.67
CA LEU A 176 -14.46 10.01 -4.97
C LEU A 176 -14.57 8.56 -4.50
N GLN A 177 -14.36 8.36 -3.19
CA GLN A 177 -14.48 7.06 -2.49
C GLN A 177 -15.94 6.57 -2.37
N ARG A 178 -16.82 6.88 -3.32
CA ARG A 178 -18.16 6.26 -3.45
C ARG A 178 -18.51 6.15 -4.93
N GLU A 179 -18.77 4.93 -5.38
CA GLU A 179 -19.25 4.56 -6.72
C GLU A 179 -18.25 4.56 -7.91
N LEU A 180 -17.29 3.63 -7.93
CA LEU A 180 -16.61 3.25 -9.19
C LEU A 180 -16.62 1.72 -9.39
N CYS A 181 -17.80 1.17 -9.65
CA CYS A 181 -17.89 0.10 -10.64
C CYS A 181 -18.36 0.80 -11.91
N SER A 182 -17.49 0.89 -12.92
CA SER A 182 -17.69 1.64 -14.19
C SER A 182 -19.15 1.55 -14.67
N ARG A 183 -19.93 2.61 -14.47
CA ARG A 183 -21.32 2.72 -14.96
C ARG A 183 -21.32 3.11 -16.43
N SER A 184 -21.89 2.26 -17.26
CA SER A 184 -22.60 2.62 -18.49
C SER A 184 -24.10 2.41 -18.22
N PRO A 185 -25.02 3.21 -18.80
CA PRO A 185 -26.09 3.86 -18.05
C PRO A 185 -27.40 3.06 -18.07
N TYR A 186 -27.73 2.34 -16.99
CA TYR A 186 -29.13 2.13 -16.64
C TYR A 186 -29.27 2.15 -15.11
N ARG A 187 -30.07 3.11 -14.66
CA ARG A 187 -30.46 3.46 -13.29
C ARG A 187 -31.44 2.42 -12.75
N ILE A 188 -31.19 1.85 -11.56
CA ILE A 188 -32.23 1.54 -10.56
C ILE A 188 -31.65 1.79 -9.16
N GLN A 189 -32.42 2.54 -8.37
CA GLN A 189 -32.20 3.00 -6.99
C GLN A 189 -32.36 1.89 -5.92
N GLN A 190 -31.83 2.20 -4.72
CA GLN A 190 -32.25 1.78 -3.36
C GLN A 190 -31.32 0.85 -2.53
N PRO A 191 -31.33 1.01 -1.19
CA PRO A 191 -30.12 1.15 -0.38
C PRO A 191 -29.75 -0.13 0.37
N LEU A 192 -28.45 -0.34 0.64
CA LEU A 192 -28.00 -1.29 1.66
C LEU A 192 -27.14 -0.57 2.69
N ARG A 193 -27.55 -0.73 3.95
CA ARG A 193 -26.97 -0.15 5.16
C ARG A 193 -25.49 -0.47 5.27
N ALA A 194 -24.68 0.56 5.48
CA ALA A 194 -23.28 0.44 5.86
C ALA A 194 -23.19 0.01 7.34
N VAL A 195 -22.48 -1.08 7.62
CA VAL A 195 -21.99 -1.37 8.97
C VAL A 195 -20.75 -0.52 9.18
N ARG A 196 -20.86 0.42 10.11
CA ARG A 196 -19.80 1.34 10.54
C ARG A 196 -18.84 0.58 11.44
N GLY A 197 -17.67 0.21 10.93
CA GLY A 197 -16.56 -0.22 11.76
C GLY A 197 -15.96 1.00 12.47
N TYR A 198 -16.23 1.15 13.76
CA TYR A 198 -15.47 2.03 14.63
C TYR A 198 -14.20 1.30 15.03
N TRP A 199 -13.06 1.96 14.87
CA TRP A 199 -11.88 1.68 15.68
C TRP A 199 -12.03 2.55 16.94
N GLY A 200 -11.86 1.92 18.10
CA GLY A 200 -11.89 2.59 19.40
C GLY A 200 -10.78 3.61 19.58
#